data_AF-A0A534N3H3-F1
#
_entry.id   AF-A0A534N3H3-F1
#
_cell.length_a   1.000
_cell.length_b   1.000
_cell.length_c   1.000
_cell.angle_alpha   90.00
_cell.angle_beta   90.00
_cell.angle_gamma   90.00
#
_symmetry.space_group_name_H-M   'P 1'
#
loop_
_entity.id
_entity.type
_entity.pdbx_description
1 polymer ?
#
loop_
_entity_poly.entity_id
_entity_poly.type
_entity_poly.pdbx_seq_one_letter_code
_entity_poly.pdbx_strand_id
1 'polypeptide(L)' 'DVMEEEPPRKDHPLFQLDNVIFTPHIGAITKEASKRGERGAAEEVVRVLEGKRPKNPVIELK' A
#
# COMPACT_ATOMS: atom_id res chain seq x y z
N ASP A 1 6.52 -10.92 -1.75
CA ASP A 1 5.43 -9.94 -1.72
C ASP A 1 5.76 -8.69 -2.51
N VAL A 2 6.95 -8.12 -2.33
CA VAL A 2 7.42 -6.96 -3.10
C VAL A 2 8.44 -7.34 -4.15
N MET A 3 8.60 -6.49 -5.16
CA MET A 3 9.65 -6.57 -6.20
C MET A 3 10.30 -5.20 -6.37
N GLU A 4 11.49 -5.16 -6.98
CA GLU A 4 12.16 -3.88 -7.28
C GLU A 4 11.34 -3.04 -8.28
N GLU A 5 10.84 -3.68 -9.34
CA GLU A 5 9.89 -3.10 -10.29
C GLU A 5 8.51 -3.73 -10.09
N GLU A 6 7.48 -2.89 -9.96
CA GLU A 6 6.10 -3.33 -9.75
C GLU A 6 5.16 -2.76 -10.83
N PRO A 7 4.49 -3.61 -11.63
CA PRO A 7 4.57 -5.08 -11.61
C PRO A 7 5.90 -5.60 -12.19
N PRO A 8 6.41 -6.75 -11.70
CA PRO A 8 7.60 -7.37 -12.25
C PRO A 8 7.36 -7.81 -13.70
N ARG A 9 8.43 -7.83 -14.49
CA ARG A 9 8.39 -8.38 -15.85
C ARG A 9 7.89 -9.83 -15.85
N LYS A 10 7.09 -10.20 -16.85
CA LYS A 10 6.52 -11.55 -16.97
C LYS A 10 7.60 -12.65 -17.05
N ASP A 11 8.76 -12.33 -17.61
CA ASP A 11 9.90 -13.21 -17.79
C ASP A 11 10.95 -13.10 -16.65
N HIS A 12 10.57 -12.54 -15.49
CA HIS A 12 11.50 -12.32 -14.39
C HIS A 12 12.20 -13.63 -13.94
N PRO A 13 13.53 -13.67 -13.81
CA PRO A 13 14.28 -14.91 -13.54
C PRO A 13 13.82 -15.64 -12.26
N LEU A 14 13.44 -14.89 -11.23
CA LEU A 14 12.96 -15.47 -9.97
C LEU A 14 11.66 -16.28 -10.10
N PHE A 15 10.84 -16.06 -11.15
CA PHE A 15 9.64 -16.85 -11.40
C PHE A 15 9.93 -18.25 -11.97
N GLN A 16 11.17 -18.52 -12.35
CA GLN A 16 11.60 -19.82 -12.89
C GLN A 16 12.23 -20.73 -11.82
N LEU A 17 12.33 -20.26 -10.57
CA LEU A 17 13.01 -20.98 -9.49
C LEU A 17 12.01 -21.78 -8.64
N ASP A 18 12.23 -23.09 -8.53
CA ASP A 18 11.36 -23.99 -7.76
C ASP A 18 11.37 -23.72 -6.24
N ASN A 19 12.40 -23.04 -5.74
CA ASN A 19 12.60 -22.73 -4.33
C ASN A 19 12.14 -21.31 -3.94
N VAL A 20 11.34 -20.66 -4.79
CA VAL A 20 10.81 -19.31 -4.56
C VAL A 20 9.29 -19.33 -4.58
N ILE A 21 8.68 -18.71 -3.57
CA ILE A 21 7.22 -18.46 -3.52
C ILE A 21 6.99 -16.96 -3.68
N PHE A 22 6.13 -16.60 -4.62
CA PHE A 22 5.77 -15.21 -4.91
C PHE A 22 4.34 -14.89 -4.49
N THR A 23 4.15 -13.68 -3.97
CA THR A 23 2.84 -13.08 -3.67
C THR A 23 2.82 -11.67 -4.27
N PRO A 24 1.77 -11.25 -5.00
CA PRO A 24 1.79 -10.00 -5.77
C PRO A 24 1.35 -8.78 -4.96
N HIS A 25 2.21 -8.28 -4.07
CA HIS A 25 1.97 -7.11 -3.20
C HIS A 25 0.62 -7.21 -2.46
N ILE A 26 0.41 -8.33 -1.76
CA ILE A 26 -0.83 -8.62 -1.03
C ILE A 26 -0.62 -8.74 0.48
N GLY A 27 0.56 -8.41 1.01
CA GLY A 27 0.90 -8.56 2.42
C GLY A 27 0.00 -7.74 3.36
N ALA A 28 -0.52 -6.61 2.90
CA ALA A 28 -1.46 -5.78 3.64
C ALA A 28 -2.95 -6.04 3.31
N ILE A 29 -3.25 -6.97 2.40
CA ILE A 29 -4.60 -7.16 1.85
C ILE A 29 -5.35 -8.25 2.63
N THR A 30 -5.81 -7.90 3.82
CA THR A 30 -6.91 -8.60 4.49
C THR A 30 -8.18 -7.75 4.39
N LYS A 31 -9.36 -8.38 4.43
CA LYS A 31 -10.64 -7.67 4.36
C LYS A 31 -10.74 -6.56 5.41
N GLU A 32 -10.27 -6.85 6.62
CA GLU A 32 -10.30 -5.94 7.75
C GLU A 32 -9.24 -4.83 7.61
N ALA A 33 -8.04 -5.15 7.12
CA ALA A 33 -6.98 -4.18 6.92
C ALA A 33 -7.33 -3.19 5.79
N SER A 34 -7.78 -3.68 4.63
CA SER A 34 -8.22 -2.85 3.50
C SER A 34 -9.32 -1.88 3.94
N LYS A 35 -10.37 -2.39 4.62
CA LYS A 35 -11.46 -1.54 5.11
C LYS A 35 -11.00 -0.44 6.07
N ARG A 36 -10.04 -0.73 6.96
CA ARG A 36 -9.48 0.28 7.87
C ARG A 36 -8.61 1.30 7.13
N GLY A 37 -7.76 0.83 6.21
CA GLY A 37 -6.86 1.68 5.43
C GLY A 37 -7.62 2.65 4.54
N GLU A 38 -8.57 2.14 3.75
CA GLU A 38 -9.42 2.95 2.86
C GLU A 38 -10.23 3.99 3.64
N ARG A 39 -10.86 3.57 4.75
CA ARG A 39 -11.61 4.48 5.62
C ARG A 39 -10.69 5.54 6.22
N GLY A 40 -9.51 5.17 6.72
CA GLY A 40 -8.54 6.09 7.30
C GLY A 40 -8.09 7.14 6.28
N ALA A 41 -7.80 6.74 5.05
CA ALA A 41 -7.44 7.66 3.97
C ALA A 41 -8.58 8.65 3.67
N ALA A 42 -9.82 8.16 3.55
CA ALA A 42 -10.99 9.01 3.31
C ALA A 42 -11.24 10.01 4.46
N GLU A 43 -11.10 9.56 5.72
CA GLU A 43 -11.27 10.42 6.90
C GLU A 43 -10.21 11.54 6.96
N GLU A 44 -8.97 11.27 6.54
CA GLU A 44 -7.91 12.28 6.48
C GLU A 44 -8.15 13.31 5.37
N VAL A 45 -8.65 12.90 4.21
CA VAL A 45 -9.06 13.83 3.13
C VAL A 45 -10.14 14.79 3.63
N VAL A 46 -11.20 14.27 4.25
CA VAL A 46 -12.28 15.10 4.81
C VAL A 46 -11.74 16.06 5.87
N ARG A 47 -10.90 15.57 6.79
CA ARG A 47 -10.29 16.38 7.85
C ARG A 47 -9.55 17.60 7.31
N VAL A 48 -8.74 17.41 6.27
CA VAL A 48 -7.96 18.50 5.67
C VAL A 48 -8.88 19.49 4.92
N LEU A 49 -9.90 19.01 4.21
CA LEU A 49 -10.87 19.88 3.55
C LEU A 49 -11.70 20.72 4.53
N GLU A 50 -11.86 20.27 5.77
CA GLU A 50 -12.45 21.04 6.87
C GLU A 50 -11.47 22.03 7.53
N GLY A 51 -10.25 22.17 7.01
CA GLY A 51 -9.22 23.07 7.55
C GLY A 51 -8.52 22.55 8.81
N LYS A 52 -8.71 21.27 9.17
CA LYS A 52 -8.04 20.65 10.31
C LYS A 52 -6.70 20.04 9.87
N ARG A 53 -5.73 19.96 10.79
CA ARG A 53 -4.46 19.28 10.54
C ARG A 53 -4.66 17.76 10.37
N PRO A 54 -4.00 17.10 9.40
CA PRO A 54 -4.04 15.64 9.27
C PRO A 54 -3.48 14.96 10.52
N LYS A 55 -4.00 13.79 10.88
CA LYS A 55 -3.47 12.93 11.93
C LYS A 55 -2.20 12.18 11.51
N ASN A 56 -2.09 11.84 10.22
CA ASN A 56 -0.96 11.09 9.66
C ASN A 56 -0.20 11.94 8.62
N PRO A 57 0.41 13.08 9.00
CA PRO A 57 1.20 13.88 8.07
C PRO A 57 2.48 13.13 7.66
N VAL A 58 2.75 13.06 6.35
CA VAL A 58 4.05 12.59 5.84
C VAL A 58 5.09 13.72 5.90
N ILE A 59 4.64 14.95 5.71
CA ILE A 59 5.44 16.16 5.80
C ILE A 59 4.82 17.12 6.82
N GLU A 60 5.65 17.96 7.43
CA GLU A 60 5.13 19.08 8.22
C GLU A 60 4.51 20.13 7.29
N LEU A 61 3.22 20.39 7.52
CA LEU A 61 2.51 21.50 6.88
C LEU A 61 2.85 22.78 7.67
N LYS A 62 3.55 23.70 7.00
CA LYS A 62 3.82 25.05 7.51
C LYS A 62 2.53 25.85 7.65
#